data_AF-A0A2Z7DAK0-F1
#
_entry.id   AF-A0A2Z7DAK0-F1
#
_cell.length_a   1.000
_cell.length_b   1.000
_cell.length_c   1.000
_cell.angle_alpha   90.00
_cell.angle_beta   90.00
_cell.angle_gamma   90.00
#
_symmetry.space_group_name_H-M   'P 1'
#
loop_
_entity.id
_entity.type
_entity.pdbx_description
1 polymer ?
#
loop_
_entity_poly.entity_id
_entity_poly.type
_entity_poly.pdbx_seq_one_letter_code
_entity_poly.pdbx_strand_id
1 'polypeptide(L)'
;MNIAIDDPNNRMRLLEGNSATADLNNIMPLLEGNSATADLNNRMRLLEGNSATADLNNRMRLLEGNSATVDLNNRMRLLEGNNATADGH
;
A
#
# COMPACT_ATOMS: atom_id res chain seq x y z
N MET A 1 10.44 -2.73 -14.49
CA MET A 1 9.10 -3.10 -15.01
C MET A 1 8.11 -3.06 -13.85
N ASN A 2 6.85 -2.70 -14.10
CA ASN A 2 5.81 -2.74 -13.06
C ASN A 2 4.95 -4.01 -13.20
N ILE A 3 4.45 -4.53 -12.08
CA ILE A 3 3.55 -5.69 -12.03
C ILE A 3 2.28 -5.27 -11.27
N ALA A 4 1.12 -5.58 -11.83
CA ALA A 4 -0.18 -5.19 -11.32
C ALA A 4 -1.15 -6.36 -11.47
N ILE A 5 -1.78 -6.77 -10.35
CA ILE A 5 -2.89 -7.73 -10.32
C ILE A 5 -4.03 -7.03 -9.59
N ASP A 6 -5.08 -6.62 -10.31
CA ASP A 6 -6.17 -5.86 -9.71
C ASP A 6 -7.55 -6.12 -10.32
N ASP A 7 -8.56 -5.85 -9.49
CA ASP A 7 -9.94 -5.72 -9.92
C ASP A 7 -10.21 -4.39 -10.65
N PRO A 8 -11.17 -4.32 -11.60
CA PRO A 8 -11.48 -3.11 -12.37
C PRO A 8 -11.89 -1.89 -11.55
N ASN A 9 -12.35 -2.09 -10.32
CA ASN A 9 -12.76 -1.03 -9.41
C ASN A 9 -11.58 -0.38 -8.68
N ASN A 10 -10.37 -0.93 -8.81
CA ASN A 10 -9.18 -0.38 -8.23
C ASN A 10 -8.62 0.76 -9.07
N ARG A 11 -7.88 1.65 -8.42
CA ARG A 11 -7.16 2.75 -9.05
C ARG A 11 -5.68 2.64 -8.71
N MET A 12 -4.94 1.97 -9.57
CA MET A 12 -3.51 1.77 -9.42
C MET A 12 -2.71 2.73 -10.31
N ARG A 13 -1.66 3.34 -9.75
CA ARG A 13 -0.66 4.10 -10.50
C ARG A 13 0.73 3.67 -10.06
N LEU A 14 1.40 2.88 -10.89
CA LEU A 14 2.72 2.33 -10.61
C LEU A 14 3.75 3.01 -11.50
N LEU A 15 4.84 3.50 -10.92
CA LEU A 15 5.98 4.08 -11.64
C LEU A 15 7.29 3.41 -11.22
N GLU A 16 8.01 2.81 -12.19
CA GLU A 16 9.36 2.26 -12.02
C GLU A 16 9.51 1.18 -10.93
N GLY A 17 9.44 -0.08 -11.34
CA GLY A 17 9.85 -1.22 -10.49
C GLY A 17 8.87 -1.57 -9.37
N ASN A 18 7.60 -1.15 -9.44
CA ASN A 18 6.62 -1.51 -8.40
C ASN A 18 5.90 -2.82 -8.72
N SER A 19 5.48 -3.49 -7.66
CA SER A 19 4.55 -4.63 -7.70
C SER A 19 3.33 -4.34 -6.84
N ALA A 20 2.13 -4.62 -7.35
CA ALA A 20 0.91 -4.37 -6.63
C ALA A 20 -0.15 -5.45 -6.85
N THR A 21 -0.82 -5.84 -5.77
CA THR A 21 -2.02 -6.67 -5.79
C THR A 21 -3.15 -5.93 -5.06
N ALA A 22 -4.33 -5.82 -5.66
CA ALA A 22 -5.47 -5.20 -5.01
C ALA A 22 -6.82 -5.85 -5.35
N ASP A 23 -7.70 -5.88 -4.37
CA ASP A 23 -9.09 -6.33 -4.53
C ASP A 23 -10.09 -5.27 -4.02
N LEU A 24 -11.14 -5.01 -4.79
CA LEU A 24 -12.31 -4.21 -4.44
C LEU A 24 -12.04 -2.78 -3.90
N ASN A 25 -12.09 -1.78 -4.79
CA ASN A 25 -12.12 -0.34 -4.48
C ASN A 25 -10.87 0.24 -3.78
N ASN A 26 -9.69 -0.29 -4.06
CA ASN A 26 -8.42 0.24 -3.56
C ASN A 26 -7.85 1.36 -4.42
N ILE A 27 -7.06 2.24 -3.80
CA ILE A 27 -6.32 3.30 -4.50
C ILE A 27 -4.84 3.22 -4.11
N MET A 28 -3.97 2.96 -5.09
CA MET A 28 -2.55 2.68 -4.85
C MET A 28 -1.61 3.41 -5.82
N PRO A 29 -1.29 4.68 -5.54
CA PRO A 29 -0.13 5.37 -6.09
C PRO A 29 1.20 4.86 -5.49
N LEU A 30 2.00 4.18 -6.31
CA LEU A 30 3.31 3.61 -5.97
C LEU A 30 4.40 4.24 -6.86
N LEU A 31 5.51 4.67 -6.26
CA LEU A 31 6.64 5.30 -6.95
C LEU A 31 7.97 4.70 -6.52
N GLU A 32 8.71 4.14 -7.46
CA GLU A 32 10.07 3.63 -7.31
C GLU A 32 10.19 2.46 -6.30
N GLY A 33 10.16 1.24 -6.84
CA GLY A 33 10.56 0.04 -6.11
C GLY A 33 9.68 -0.38 -4.93
N ASN A 34 8.38 -0.06 -4.90
CA ASN A 34 7.48 -0.48 -3.83
C ASN A 34 6.75 -1.79 -4.12
N SER A 35 6.38 -2.47 -3.04
CA SER A 35 5.47 -3.63 -3.07
C SER A 35 4.23 -3.34 -2.23
N ALA A 36 3.04 -3.62 -2.76
CA ALA A 36 1.80 -3.33 -2.04
C ALA A 36 0.71 -4.39 -2.25
N THR A 37 0.06 -4.79 -1.17
CA THR A 37 -1.14 -5.64 -1.19
C THR A 37 -2.27 -4.95 -0.44
N ALA A 38 -3.45 -4.87 -1.05
CA ALA A 38 -4.63 -4.33 -0.38
C ALA A 38 -5.92 -5.11 -0.67
N ASP A 39 -6.77 -5.23 0.34
CA ASP A 39 -8.12 -5.78 0.22
C ASP A 39 -9.18 -4.82 0.76
N LEU A 40 -10.21 -4.55 -0.04
CA LEU A 40 -11.43 -3.82 0.32
C LEU A 40 -11.21 -2.38 0.84
N ASN A 41 -11.41 -1.40 -0.06
CA ASN A 41 -11.51 0.03 0.26
C ASN A 41 -10.27 0.68 0.94
N ASN A 42 -9.07 0.18 0.68
CA ASN A 42 -7.83 0.78 1.17
C ASN A 42 -7.30 1.91 0.28
N ARG A 43 -6.52 2.81 0.89
CA ARG A 43 -5.73 3.79 0.15
C ARG A 43 -4.29 3.78 0.62
N MET A 44 -3.38 3.44 -0.28
CA MET A 44 -1.95 3.36 0.02
C MET A 44 -1.17 4.29 -0.88
N ARG A 45 -0.24 5.04 -0.30
CA ARG A 45 0.70 5.86 -1.06
C ARG A 45 2.11 5.57 -0.59
N LEU A 46 2.92 5.03 -1.49
CA LEU A 46 4.25 4.49 -1.19
C LEU A 46 5.29 5.13 -2.13
N LEU A 47 6.38 5.62 -1.55
CA LEU A 47 7.45 6.34 -2.24
C LEU A 47 8.81 5.77 -1.82
N GLU A 48 9.60 5.30 -2.79
CA GLU A 48 10.98 4.85 -2.61
C GLU A 48 11.10 3.64 -1.67
N GLY A 49 10.98 2.44 -2.25
CA GLY A 49 11.43 1.19 -1.61
C GLY A 49 10.60 0.71 -0.41
N ASN A 50 9.30 0.99 -0.34
CA ASN A 50 8.46 0.54 0.77
C ASN A 50 7.72 -0.77 0.47
N SER A 51 7.29 -1.45 1.54
CA SER A 51 6.38 -2.60 1.48
C SER A 51 5.14 -2.37 2.34
N ALA A 52 3.97 -2.71 1.82
CA ALA A 52 2.71 -2.51 2.54
C ALA A 52 1.71 -3.63 2.34
N THR A 53 1.00 -3.95 3.42
CA THR A 53 -0.21 -4.79 3.38
C THR A 53 -1.32 -4.10 4.16
N ALA A 54 -2.51 -4.00 3.57
CA ALA A 54 -3.69 -3.45 4.22
C ALA A 54 -4.94 -4.30 3.98
N ASP A 55 -5.75 -4.48 5.03
CA ASP A 55 -7.06 -5.13 4.95
C ASP A 55 -8.19 -4.25 5.53
N LEU A 56 -9.27 -4.08 4.77
CA LEU A 56 -10.48 -3.35 5.09
C LEU A 56 -10.29 -1.89 5.57
N ASN A 57 -10.59 -0.95 4.68
CA ASN A 57 -10.79 0.47 4.99
C ASN A 57 -9.58 1.22 5.60
N ASN A 58 -8.36 0.80 5.32
CA ASN A 58 -7.13 1.43 5.82
C ASN A 58 -6.63 2.58 4.94
N ARG A 59 -5.81 3.44 5.57
CA ARG A 59 -5.04 4.47 4.87
C ARG A 59 -3.59 4.47 5.28
N MET A 60 -2.70 4.30 4.31
CA MET A 60 -1.25 4.29 4.55
C MET A 60 -0.52 5.31 3.68
N ARG A 61 0.49 5.94 4.29
CA ARG A 61 1.48 6.79 3.61
C ARG A 61 2.88 6.43 4.11
N LEU A 62 3.66 5.77 3.26
CA LEU A 62 5.03 5.36 3.59
C LEU A 62 6.02 6.06 2.66
N LEU A 63 7.15 6.53 3.21
CA LEU A 63 8.22 7.20 2.49
C LEU A 63 9.57 6.56 2.85
N GLU A 64 10.45 6.32 1.89
CA GLU A 64 11.85 5.93 2.14
C GLU A 64 11.99 4.67 3.03
N GLY A 65 11.78 3.50 2.41
CA GLY A 65 12.22 2.23 2.99
C GLY A 65 11.46 1.74 4.22
N ASN A 66 10.17 2.02 4.37
CA ASN A 66 9.36 1.46 5.46
C ASN A 66 8.65 0.16 5.07
N SER A 67 8.28 -0.62 6.10
CA SER A 67 7.31 -1.71 5.97
C SER A 67 6.12 -1.53 6.91
N ALA A 68 4.91 -1.79 6.41
CA ALA A 68 3.70 -1.72 7.23
C ALA A 68 2.72 -2.86 6.95
N THR A 69 2.12 -3.38 8.01
CA THR A 69 0.94 -4.26 7.93
C THR A 69 -0.17 -3.66 8.78
N VAL A 70 -1.32 -3.42 8.17
CA VAL A 70 -2.42 -2.72 8.82
C VAL A 70 -3.72 -3.47 8.56
N ASP A 71 -4.48 -3.72 9.61
CA ASP A 71 -5.80 -4.36 9.53
C ASP A 71 -6.90 -3.41 10.03
N LEU A 72 -8.12 -3.58 9.55
CA LEU A 72 -9.38 -2.97 10.00
C LEU A 72 -9.31 -1.46 10.38
N ASN A 73 -9.73 -0.57 9.48
CA ASN A 73 -10.06 0.84 9.78
C ASN A 73 -8.93 1.72 10.37
N ASN A 74 -7.68 1.37 10.10
CA ASN A 74 -6.50 2.06 10.63
C ASN A 74 -5.96 3.15 9.69
N ARG A 75 -5.16 4.05 10.27
CA ARG A 75 -4.39 5.06 9.53
C ARG A 75 -2.94 5.07 9.96
N MET A 76 -2.03 4.89 9.02
CA MET A 76 -0.60 4.85 9.28
C MET A 76 0.18 5.83 8.41
N ARG A 77 1.20 6.45 9.02
CA ARG A 77 2.20 7.25 8.32
C ARG A 77 3.59 6.98 8.89
N LEU A 78 4.50 6.51 8.04
CA LEU A 78 5.91 6.30 8.37
C LEU A 78 6.77 7.14 7.40
N LEU A 79 7.91 7.65 7.88
CA LEU A 79 8.71 8.62 7.13
C LEU A 79 10.07 8.13 6.67
N GLU A 80 10.75 7.27 7.43
CA GLU A 80 12.12 6.83 7.10
C GLU A 80 12.45 5.53 7.84
N GLY A 81 12.65 4.43 7.12
CA GLY A 81 13.26 3.19 7.66
C GLY A 81 12.54 2.51 8.84
N ASN A 82 11.21 2.66 8.98
CA ASN A 82 10.43 2.09 10.08
C ASN A 82 9.69 0.81 9.68
N ASN A 83 9.42 -0.02 10.68
CA ASN A 83 8.51 -1.17 10.56
C ASN A 83 7.37 -1.02 11.57
N ALA A 84 6.13 -1.16 11.13
CA ALA A 84 4.98 -1.07 12.02
C ALA A 84 3.85 -2.04 11.66
N THR A 85 3.16 -2.52 12.69
CA THR A 85 1.95 -3.32 12.56
C THR A 85 0.84 -2.65 13.36
N ALA A 86 -0.35 -2.52 12.79
CA ALA A 86 -1.54 -2.03 13.47
C ALA A 86 -2.70 -2.99 13.22
N ASP A 87 -3.32 -3.45 14.30
CA ASP A 87 -4.53 -4.28 14.28
C ASP A 87 -5.70 -3.40 14.71
N GLY A 88 -6.83 -3.48 14.00
CA GLY A 88 -8.02 -2.71 14.34
C GLY A 88 -8.91 -3.45 15.33
N HIS A 89 -9.75 -2.72 16.06
CA HIS A 89 -10.74 -3.27 16.99
C HIS A 89 -12.16 -2.97 16.51
#